data_AF-A0A965FVM8-F1
#
_entry.id   AF-A0A965FVM8-F1
#
_cell.length_a   1.000
_cell.length_b   1.000
_cell.length_c   1.000
_cell.angle_alpha   90.00
_cell.angle_beta   90.00
_cell.angle_gamma   90.00
#
_symmetry.space_group_name_H-M   'P 1'
#
loop_
_entity.id
_entity.type
_entity.pdbx_description
1 polymer ?
#
loop_
_entity_poly.entity_id
_entity_poly.type
_entity_poly.pdbx_seq_one_letter_code
_entity_poly.pdbx_strand_id
1 'polypeptide(L)'
;MHSSVDSLPFDKIYAIDFEFFGQDGENPHVVCMVMQDLRTGRIDHYWSDQLTAMLIPPFDTGGQTLLVSYFAPAEVQCMITLDWSTNISIVDLYAEFRCATNGDADVTRRSLISALAHFGLEDLIPDAKDETRDLILTGGPWTTSQQQTILNYCAQDVIA
;
A
#
# COMPACT_ATOMS: atom_id res chain seq x y z
N MET A 1 19.99 -13.93 -8.16
CA MET A 1 19.31 -12.65 -7.92
C MET A 1 18.21 -12.55 -8.96
N HIS A 2 16.96 -12.41 -8.52
CA HIS A 2 15.79 -12.34 -9.39
C HIS A 2 15.80 -11.00 -10.15
N SER A 3 15.74 -11.02 -11.49
CA SER A 3 15.88 -9.82 -12.33
C SER A 3 14.55 -9.25 -12.84
N SER A 4 13.46 -9.93 -12.52
CA SER A 4 12.09 -9.49 -12.83
C SER A 4 11.11 -10.14 -11.86
N VAL A 5 9.93 -9.53 -11.71
CA VAL A 5 8.76 -10.11 -11.01
C VAL A 5 8.52 -11.54 -11.49
N ASP A 6 8.76 -11.80 -12.78
CA ASP A 6 8.51 -13.10 -13.36
C ASP A 6 9.33 -14.25 -12.76
N SER A 7 10.51 -13.93 -12.28
CA SER A 7 11.46 -14.90 -11.76
C SER A 7 11.21 -15.29 -10.30
N LEU A 8 10.31 -14.59 -9.59
CA LEU A 8 10.01 -14.87 -8.17
C LEU A 8 9.19 -16.17 -8.03
N PRO A 9 9.41 -16.97 -6.96
CA PRO A 9 8.78 -18.27 -6.75
C PRO A 9 7.35 -18.17 -6.18
N PHE A 10 6.56 -17.21 -6.66
CA PHE A 10 5.18 -16.96 -6.22
C PHE A 10 4.25 -16.93 -7.43
N ASP A 11 3.14 -17.65 -7.35
CA ASP A 11 2.13 -17.69 -8.42
C ASP A 11 1.40 -16.34 -8.53
N LYS A 12 1.21 -15.68 -7.38
CA LYS A 12 0.50 -14.40 -7.25
C LYS A 12 1.36 -13.40 -6.52
N ILE A 13 1.45 -12.19 -7.06
CA ILE A 13 2.22 -11.10 -6.48
C ILE A 13 1.36 -9.85 -6.56
N TYR A 14 1.00 -9.30 -5.40
CA TYR A 14 0.13 -8.13 -5.32
C TYR A 14 0.87 -6.99 -4.63
N ALA A 15 0.91 -5.83 -5.26
CA ALA A 15 1.19 -4.58 -4.55
C ALA A 15 -0.11 -4.09 -3.92
N ILE A 16 -0.09 -3.70 -2.64
CA ILE A 16 -1.26 -3.20 -1.93
C ILE A 16 -0.93 -1.94 -1.14
N ASP A 17 -1.93 -1.08 -1.00
CA ASP A 17 -1.91 0.09 -0.15
C ASP A 17 -3.31 0.35 0.43
N PHE A 18 -3.37 0.86 1.65
CA PHE A 18 -4.60 1.28 2.31
C PHE A 18 -4.53 2.74 2.72
N GLU A 19 -5.66 3.43 2.54
CA GLU A 19 -5.87 4.71 3.21
C GLU A 19 -6.74 4.53 4.44
N PHE A 20 -6.35 5.22 5.51
CA PHE A 20 -7.01 5.12 6.80
C PHE A 20 -6.79 6.36 7.67
N PHE A 21 -7.61 6.50 8.70
CA PHE A 21 -7.44 7.51 9.75
C PHE A 21 -7.65 6.89 11.13
N GLY A 22 -7.17 7.55 12.18
CA GLY A 22 -7.26 7.06 13.55
C GLY A 22 -6.22 7.71 14.45
N GLN A 23 -6.31 7.48 15.74
CA GLN A 23 -5.28 7.91 16.69
C GLN A 23 -4.14 6.89 16.76
N ASP A 24 -2.93 7.36 17.04
CA ASP A 24 -1.78 6.50 17.25
C ASP A 24 -2.06 5.49 18.38
N GLY A 25 -1.87 4.20 18.07
CA GLY A 25 -2.08 3.10 19.01
C GLY A 25 -3.49 2.52 19.04
N GLU A 26 -4.45 3.09 18.31
CA GLU A 26 -5.78 2.51 18.09
C GLU A 26 -5.82 1.70 16.79
N ASN A 27 -6.85 0.85 16.65
CA ASN A 27 -7.12 0.22 15.35
C ASN A 27 -7.60 1.30 14.36
N PRO A 28 -7.05 1.35 13.14
CA PRO A 28 -7.40 2.38 12.18
C PRO A 28 -8.84 2.21 11.67
N HIS A 29 -9.45 3.31 11.26
CA HIS A 29 -10.64 3.31 10.42
C HIS A 29 -10.22 3.25 8.95
N VAL A 30 -10.46 2.09 8.33
CA VAL A 30 -10.10 1.85 6.92
C VAL A 30 -11.03 2.65 5.99
N VAL A 31 -10.43 3.44 5.10
CA VAL A 31 -11.12 4.28 4.11
C VAL A 31 -11.19 3.62 2.75
N CYS A 32 -10.05 3.14 2.24
CA CYS A 32 -10.01 2.38 1.01
C CYS A 32 -8.78 1.47 0.93
N MET A 33 -8.79 0.59 -0.06
CA MET A 33 -7.66 -0.24 -0.45
C MET A 33 -7.53 -0.22 -1.96
N VAL A 34 -6.30 -0.08 -2.46
CA VAL A 34 -5.98 -0.35 -3.86
C VAL A 34 -5.01 -1.52 -3.91
N MET A 35 -5.17 -2.37 -4.94
CA MET A 35 -4.25 -3.46 -5.20
C MET A 35 -3.91 -3.54 -6.68
N GLN A 36 -2.67 -3.92 -6.97
CA GLN A 36 -2.21 -4.24 -8.32
C GLN A 36 -1.68 -5.67 -8.37
N ASP A 37 -2.19 -6.47 -9.30
CA ASP A 37 -1.56 -7.74 -9.67
C ASP A 37 -0.32 -7.46 -10.52
N LEU A 38 0.87 -7.66 -9.95
CA LEU A 38 2.14 -7.36 -10.62
C LEU A 38 2.47 -8.31 -11.77
N ARG A 39 1.75 -9.43 -11.91
CA ARG A 39 1.88 -10.34 -13.06
C ARG A 39 1.04 -9.87 -14.25
N THR A 40 -0.15 -9.32 -14.00
CA THR A 40 -1.11 -8.97 -15.06
C THR A 40 -1.23 -7.46 -15.31
N GLY A 41 -0.75 -6.63 -14.38
CA GLY A 41 -0.92 -5.18 -14.36
C GLY A 41 -2.33 -4.72 -13.99
N ARG A 42 -3.25 -5.62 -13.64
CA ARG A 42 -4.62 -5.28 -13.25
C ARG A 42 -4.62 -4.53 -11.92
N ILE A 43 -5.35 -3.41 -11.85
CA ILE A 43 -5.53 -2.60 -10.65
C ILE A 43 -7.01 -2.65 -10.24
N ASP A 44 -7.26 -2.99 -8.96
CA ASP A 44 -8.58 -3.02 -8.37
C ASP A 44 -8.68 -2.03 -7.19
N HIS A 45 -9.85 -1.40 -7.05
CA HIS A 45 -10.12 -0.34 -6.10
C HIS A 45 -11.29 -0.74 -5.22
N TYR A 46 -11.15 -0.57 -3.89
CA TYR A 46 -12.16 -0.97 -2.93
C TYR A 46 -12.38 0.14 -1.90
N TRP A 47 -13.63 0.58 -1.79
CA TRP A 47 -14.04 1.56 -0.78
C TRP A 47 -14.41 0.89 0.55
N SER A 48 -14.45 1.67 1.64
CA SER A 48 -14.67 1.20 3.02
C SER A 48 -15.89 0.30 3.19
N ASP A 49 -17.01 0.61 2.53
CA ASP A 49 -18.24 -0.19 2.62
C ASP A 49 -18.10 -1.55 1.95
N GLN A 50 -17.40 -1.62 0.82
CA GLN A 50 -17.06 -2.87 0.14
C GLN A 50 -16.12 -3.72 1.00
N LEU A 51 -15.06 -3.11 1.55
CA LEU A 51 -14.06 -3.78 2.38
C LEU A 51 -14.68 -4.38 3.64
N THR A 52 -15.51 -3.60 4.34
CA THR A 52 -16.17 -4.04 5.58
C THR A 52 -17.18 -5.16 5.33
N ALA A 53 -17.72 -5.27 4.12
CA ALA A 53 -18.63 -6.34 3.73
C ALA A 53 -17.92 -7.66 3.36
N MET A 54 -16.59 -7.65 3.21
CA MET A 54 -15.80 -8.81 2.80
C MET A 54 -15.34 -9.65 3.99
N LEU A 55 -15.70 -10.93 3.99
CA LEU A 55 -15.22 -11.90 4.99
C LEU A 55 -13.80 -12.41 4.71
N ILE A 56 -13.31 -12.23 3.49
CA ILE A 56 -11.98 -12.62 3.03
C ILE A 56 -11.41 -11.48 2.18
N PRO A 57 -10.09 -11.27 2.17
CA PRO A 57 -9.48 -10.24 1.33
C PRO A 57 -9.77 -10.48 -0.15
N PRO A 58 -9.76 -9.43 -1.00
CA PRO A 58 -10.02 -9.54 -2.43
C PRO A 58 -8.82 -10.06 -3.25
N PHE A 59 -7.90 -10.77 -2.60
CA PHE A 59 -6.73 -11.39 -3.20
C PHE A 59 -6.53 -12.81 -2.68
N ASP A 60 -5.84 -13.64 -3.46
CA ASP A 60 -5.59 -15.04 -3.10
C ASP A 60 -4.76 -15.12 -1.81
N THR A 61 -5.28 -15.82 -0.80
CA THR A 61 -4.55 -16.08 0.45
C THR A 61 -3.94 -17.48 0.42
N GLY A 62 -2.63 -17.58 0.64
CA GLY A 62 -1.94 -18.87 0.63
C GLY A 62 -0.43 -18.76 0.50
N GLY A 63 0.27 -19.88 0.71
CA GLY A 63 1.73 -19.94 0.72
C GLY A 63 2.44 -19.63 -0.61
N GLN A 64 1.69 -19.45 -1.71
CA GLN A 64 2.20 -19.05 -3.02
C GLN A 64 1.82 -17.63 -3.42
N THR A 65 1.23 -16.85 -2.50
CA THR A 65 0.97 -15.42 -2.69
C THR A 65 2.02 -14.59 -1.95
N LEU A 66 2.53 -13.58 -2.64
CA LEU A 66 3.36 -12.51 -2.09
C LEU A 66 2.59 -11.19 -2.11
N LEU A 67 2.50 -10.53 -0.96
CA LEU A 67 2.13 -9.12 -0.88
C LEU A 67 3.39 -8.26 -0.88
N VAL A 68 3.31 -7.13 -1.56
CA VAL A 68 4.32 -6.08 -1.59
C VAL A 68 3.65 -4.81 -1.13
N SER A 69 4.25 -4.11 -0.18
CA SER A 69 3.80 -2.77 0.19
C SER A 69 4.99 -1.93 0.61
N TYR A 70 4.82 -0.60 0.57
CA TYR A 70 5.90 0.27 1.00
C TYR A 70 6.11 0.17 2.51
N PHE A 71 5.06 0.19 3.32
CA PHE A 71 5.17 0.09 4.78
C PHE A 71 4.21 -0.97 5.34
N ALA A 72 4.61 -2.23 5.27
CA ALA A 72 3.79 -3.39 5.64
C ALA A 72 3.08 -3.32 7.01
N PRO A 73 3.66 -2.75 8.08
CA PRO A 73 2.96 -2.66 9.37
C PRO A 73 1.61 -1.93 9.30
N ALA A 74 1.50 -0.86 8.49
CA ALA A 74 0.24 -0.14 8.34
C ALA A 74 -0.82 -0.99 7.63
N GLU A 75 -0.42 -1.68 6.55
CA GLU A 75 -1.35 -2.48 5.76
C GLU A 75 -1.83 -3.71 6.54
N VAL A 76 -0.92 -4.33 7.30
CA VAL A 76 -1.25 -5.43 8.20
C VAL A 76 -2.23 -4.96 9.29
N GLN A 77 -2.07 -3.74 9.81
CA GLN A 77 -2.99 -3.19 10.80
C GLN A 77 -4.40 -3.00 10.20
N CYS A 78 -4.50 -2.52 8.95
CA CYS A 78 -5.77 -2.43 8.24
C CYS A 78 -6.43 -3.80 8.01
N MET A 79 -5.64 -4.81 7.59
CA MET A 79 -6.14 -6.18 7.45
C MET A 79 -6.66 -6.75 8.78
N ILE A 80 -5.99 -6.48 9.91
CA ILE A 80 -6.44 -6.89 11.24
C ILE A 80 -7.76 -6.18 11.61
N THR A 81 -7.91 -4.88 11.33
CA THR A 81 -9.18 -4.16 11.53
C THR A 81 -10.33 -4.81 10.75
N LEU A 82 -10.06 -5.29 9.54
CA LEU A 82 -11.03 -5.95 8.66
C LEU A 82 -11.27 -7.44 9.01
N ASP A 83 -10.67 -7.94 10.09
CA ASP A 83 -10.72 -9.36 10.52
C ASP A 83 -10.20 -10.34 9.44
N TRP A 84 -9.26 -9.88 8.61
CA TRP A 84 -8.64 -10.72 7.58
C TRP A 84 -7.43 -11.47 8.14
N SER A 85 -7.38 -12.78 7.90
CA SER A 85 -6.26 -13.62 8.33
C SER A 85 -4.96 -13.29 7.57
N THR A 86 -3.86 -13.11 8.28
CA THR A 86 -2.59 -12.57 7.74
C THR A 86 -1.52 -13.62 7.44
N ASN A 87 -1.87 -14.89 7.24
CA ASN A 87 -0.89 -15.93 6.92
C ASN A 87 -0.44 -15.85 5.45
N ILE A 88 0.30 -14.80 5.11
CA ILE A 88 0.74 -14.46 3.75
C ILE A 88 2.20 -14.03 3.79
N SER A 89 2.94 -14.29 2.72
CA SER A 89 4.30 -13.76 2.56
C SER A 89 4.21 -12.28 2.23
N ILE A 90 4.97 -11.43 2.93
CA ILE A 90 4.96 -9.99 2.71
C ILE A 90 6.40 -9.50 2.52
N VAL A 91 6.61 -8.64 1.52
CA VAL A 91 7.82 -7.82 1.35
C VAL A 91 7.47 -6.38 1.72
N ASP A 92 8.23 -5.85 2.68
CA ASP A 92 8.16 -4.48 3.14
C ASP A 92 9.28 -3.68 2.46
N LEU A 93 8.93 -2.83 1.48
CA LEU A 93 9.91 -2.07 0.72
C LEU A 93 10.61 -0.99 1.56
N TYR A 94 9.97 -0.48 2.62
CA TYR A 94 10.61 0.42 3.58
C TYR A 94 11.74 -0.29 4.33
N ALA A 95 11.51 -1.52 4.78
CA ALA A 95 12.53 -2.34 5.41
C ALA A 95 13.69 -2.65 4.44
N GLU A 96 13.38 -3.06 3.21
CA GLU A 96 14.38 -3.32 2.17
C GLU A 96 15.18 -2.07 1.82
N PHE A 97 14.51 -0.91 1.66
CA PHE A 97 15.16 0.36 1.38
C PHE A 97 16.08 0.79 2.53
N ARG A 98 15.67 0.58 3.78
CA ARG A 98 16.51 0.83 4.95
C ARG A 98 17.74 -0.07 4.99
N CYS A 99 17.60 -1.34 4.62
CA CYS A 99 18.74 -2.26 4.52
C CYS A 99 19.71 -1.82 3.41
N ALA A 100 19.18 -1.47 2.23
CA ALA A 100 19.97 -1.05 1.08
C ALA A 100 20.74 0.26 1.32
N THR A 101 20.17 1.18 2.07
CA THR A 101 20.74 2.52 2.35
C THR A 101 21.33 2.64 3.76
N ASN A 102 21.60 1.51 4.41
CA ASN A 102 22.12 1.51 5.77
C ASN A 102 23.55 2.09 5.80
N GLY A 103 23.77 3.13 6.62
CA GLY A 103 25.05 3.81 6.74
C GLY A 103 25.33 4.85 5.66
N ASP A 104 24.40 5.06 4.72
CA ASP A 104 24.48 6.15 3.76
C ASP A 104 24.01 7.46 4.41
N ALA A 105 24.91 8.44 4.50
CA ALA A 105 24.67 9.73 5.12
C ALA A 105 23.85 10.69 4.23
N ASP A 106 23.82 10.45 2.91
CA ASP A 106 23.09 11.30 1.96
C ASP A 106 21.60 10.97 1.97
N VAL A 107 21.23 9.74 2.34
CA VAL A 107 19.84 9.32 2.48
C VAL A 107 19.34 9.72 3.87
N THR A 108 18.61 10.82 3.97
CA THR A 108 18.10 11.38 5.24
C THR A 108 16.65 11.01 5.57
N ARG A 109 15.86 10.66 4.56
CA ARG A 109 14.46 10.25 4.67
C ARG A 109 14.28 8.83 4.13
N ARG A 110 13.22 8.16 4.57
CA ARG A 110 12.88 6.79 4.16
C ARG A 110 11.41 6.68 3.74
N SER A 111 10.81 7.77 3.25
CA SER A 111 9.46 7.73 2.66
C SER A 111 9.50 7.15 1.25
N LEU A 112 8.35 6.71 0.72
CA LEU A 112 8.19 6.23 -0.66
C LEU A 112 8.82 7.20 -1.67
N ILE A 113 8.46 8.48 -1.56
CA ILE A 113 9.03 9.58 -2.36
C ILE A 113 10.58 9.61 -2.30
N SER A 114 11.15 9.39 -1.11
CA SER A 114 12.61 9.39 -0.94
C SER A 114 13.27 8.17 -1.56
N ALA A 115 12.60 7.01 -1.52
CA ALA A 115 13.07 5.79 -2.16
C ALA A 115 13.03 5.91 -3.69
N LEU A 116 11.91 6.41 -4.24
CA LEU A 116 11.77 6.68 -5.67
C LEU A 116 12.87 7.62 -6.18
N ALA A 117 13.10 8.75 -5.49
CA ALA A 117 14.16 9.68 -5.85
C ALA A 117 15.56 9.04 -5.75
N HIS A 118 15.81 8.19 -4.74
CA HIS A 118 17.08 7.48 -4.61
C HIS A 118 17.35 6.54 -5.79
N PHE A 119 16.30 5.91 -6.34
CA PHE A 119 16.42 5.01 -7.49
C PHE A 119 16.27 5.69 -8.85
N GLY A 120 16.13 7.02 -8.91
CA GLY A 120 15.95 7.76 -10.17
C GLY A 120 14.59 7.48 -10.84
N LEU A 121 13.56 7.27 -10.03
CA LEU A 121 12.18 7.00 -10.44
C LEU A 121 11.26 8.20 -10.14
N GLU A 122 11.75 9.41 -10.36
CA GLU A 122 11.02 10.64 -10.01
C GLU A 122 9.71 10.80 -10.77
N ASP A 123 9.61 10.24 -11.97
CA ASP A 123 8.38 10.23 -12.79
C ASP A 123 7.24 9.41 -12.15
N LEU A 124 7.55 8.55 -11.17
CA LEU A 124 6.58 7.77 -10.40
C LEU A 124 6.25 8.39 -9.05
N ILE A 125 6.88 9.51 -8.69
CA ILE A 125 6.56 10.19 -7.43
C ILE A 125 5.08 10.58 -7.47
N PRO A 126 4.26 10.08 -6.52
CA PRO A 126 2.87 10.46 -6.43
C PRO A 126 2.76 11.99 -6.39
N ASP A 127 1.73 12.55 -7.01
CA ASP A 127 1.35 13.94 -6.84
C ASP A 127 0.75 14.11 -5.44
N ALA A 128 1.57 13.85 -4.42
CA ALA A 128 1.18 13.84 -3.03
C ALA A 128 0.83 15.27 -2.62
N LYS A 129 -0.47 15.51 -2.50
CA LYS A 129 -0.98 16.73 -1.92
C LYS A 129 -1.24 16.45 -0.45
N ASP A 130 -0.59 17.21 0.43
CA ASP A 130 -0.92 17.25 1.85
C ASP A 130 -2.45 17.41 2.06
N GLU A 131 -3.12 18.09 1.12
CA GLU A 131 -4.57 18.24 1.04
C GLU A 131 -5.36 16.92 1.04
N THR A 132 -4.89 15.86 0.35
CA THR A 132 -5.60 14.58 0.30
C THR A 132 -5.42 13.82 1.61
N ARG A 133 -4.22 13.86 2.20
CA ARG A 133 -3.99 13.29 3.53
C ARG A 133 -4.83 14.02 4.58
N ASP A 134 -4.85 15.34 4.56
CA ASP A 134 -5.69 16.17 5.45
C ASP A 134 -7.17 15.84 5.26
N LEU A 135 -7.61 15.62 4.02
CA LEU A 135 -8.97 15.20 3.70
C LEU A 135 -9.31 13.83 4.31
N ILE A 136 -8.40 12.86 4.27
CA ILE A 136 -8.59 11.54 4.89
C ILE A 136 -8.68 11.68 6.41
N LEU A 137 -7.86 12.54 7.01
CA LEU A 137 -7.87 12.81 8.45
C LEU A 137 -9.14 13.51 8.95
N THR A 138 -9.96 14.09 8.06
CA THR A 138 -11.28 14.63 8.47
C THR A 138 -12.25 13.56 8.95
N GLY A 139 -12.01 12.27 8.64
CA GLY A 139 -12.87 11.15 9.03
C GLY A 139 -14.21 11.09 8.29
N GLY A 140 -14.40 11.93 7.27
CA GLY A 140 -15.60 11.98 6.44
C GLY A 140 -16.82 12.60 7.14
N PRO A 141 -18.03 12.42 6.58
CA PRO A 141 -18.32 11.70 5.33
C PRO A 141 -17.74 12.41 4.09
N TRP A 142 -17.28 11.62 3.12
CA TRP A 142 -16.74 12.14 1.86
C TRP A 142 -17.76 12.09 0.73
N THR A 143 -17.81 13.16 -0.06
CA THR A 143 -18.54 13.19 -1.34
C THR A 143 -17.93 12.20 -2.34
N THR A 144 -18.69 11.77 -3.35
CA THR A 144 -18.18 10.86 -4.40
C THR A 144 -16.91 11.38 -5.08
N SER A 145 -16.80 12.70 -5.28
CA SER A 145 -15.59 13.32 -5.83
C SER A 145 -14.38 13.15 -4.90
N GLN A 146 -14.57 13.37 -3.60
CA GLN A 146 -13.53 13.17 -2.59
C GLN A 146 -13.12 11.69 -2.49
N GLN A 147 -14.08 10.76 -2.56
CA GLN A 147 -13.77 9.32 -2.57
C GLN A 147 -12.89 8.95 -3.78
N GLN A 148 -13.22 9.46 -4.97
CA GLN A 148 -12.41 9.23 -6.17
C GLN A 148 -11.00 9.83 -6.03
N THR A 149 -10.87 11.01 -5.43
CA THR A 149 -9.56 11.62 -5.15
C THR A 149 -8.73 10.75 -4.21
N ILE A 150 -9.32 10.22 -3.14
CA ILE A 150 -8.64 9.35 -2.18
C ILE A 150 -8.22 8.03 -2.85
N LEU A 151 -9.10 7.39 -3.61
CA LEU A 151 -8.78 6.16 -4.36
C LEU A 151 -7.66 6.39 -5.38
N ASN A 152 -7.67 7.52 -6.10
CA ASN A 152 -6.63 7.85 -7.06
C ASN A 152 -5.28 8.16 -6.39
N TYR A 153 -5.30 8.68 -5.15
CA TYR A 153 -4.10 8.91 -4.36
C TYR A 153 -3.49 7.58 -3.91
N CYS A 154 -4.29 6.70 -3.30
CA CYS A 154 -3.90 5.33 -2.93
C CYS A 154 -3.37 4.54 -4.15
N ALA A 155 -4.00 4.68 -5.32
CA ALA A 155 -3.55 4.00 -6.54
C ALA A 155 -2.18 4.49 -7.04
N GLN A 156 -1.83 5.76 -6.81
CA GLN A 156 -0.49 6.26 -7.16
C GLN A 156 0.57 5.61 -6.26
N ASP A 157 0.30 5.46 -4.97
CA ASP A 157 1.20 4.80 -4.03
C ASP A 157 1.41 3.31 -4.34
N VAL A 158 0.40 2.62 -4.90
CA VAL A 158 0.53 1.23 -5.39
C VAL A 158 1.36 1.12 -6.67
N ILE A 159 1.27 2.10 -7.57
CA ILE A 159 1.99 2.10 -8.86
C ILE A 159 3.47 2.44 -8.68
N ALA A 160 3.77 3.28 -7.69
CA ALA A 160 5.10 3.75 -7.31
C ALA A 160 5.99 2.62 -6.74
#